data_AF-A0A3D3TUV3-F1
#
_entry.id   AF-A0A3D3TUV3-F1
#
_cell.length_a   1.000
_cell.length_b   1.000
_cell.length_c   1.000
_cell.angle_alpha   90.00
_cell.angle_beta   90.00
_cell.angle_gamma   90.00
#
_symmetry.space_group_name_H-M   'P 1'
#
loop_
_entity.id
_entity.type
_entity.pdbx_description
1 polymer ?
#
loop_
_entity_poly.entity_id
_entity_poly.type
_entity_poly.pdbx_seq_one_letter_code
_entity_poly.pdbx_strand_id
1 'polypeptide(L)'
;MNELVNTRDIEVIAAEINNIKEQTRIMVLNNSIEIGRRLVEAKSIIQHGQWGRWLEESVNYSQRTANNLMRIFEEYGSNQISLFGASNSQAFANLNYSQAVALLGIPDIEEREAFIKENNAEDMSSRELQQVIKAKEKAEKEKEEALKLAAELKIKSKQMEEEKATLESDIRIKEESLKLSKENIDKLQDTLEREREGAKLEANKLNKSIKDIKKQLKEAKGNGNDEEIDRLQAELNKKQNEETDYLRQIQELGEKLKEKPVDVETIEKVPEEVENELKKLREKVNLGETTSKFKVNFDILVKNFNDLFSTLSEMPEEVKEKYSIATKTLISKMQERL
;
A
#
# COMPACT_ATOMS: atom_id res chain seq x y z
N MET A 1 -74.22 19.81 -51.71
CA MET A 1 -72.78 20.13 -51.90
C MET A 1 -72.22 20.44 -50.53
N ASN A 2 -71.48 19.51 -49.93
CA ASN A 2 -70.76 19.75 -48.69
C ASN A 2 -69.37 20.25 -49.06
N GLU A 3 -69.13 21.55 -48.92
CA GLU A 3 -67.78 22.07 -48.83
C GLU A 3 -67.17 21.60 -47.52
N LEU A 4 -66.34 20.56 -47.60
CA LEU A 4 -65.40 20.21 -46.54
C LEU A 4 -64.40 21.37 -46.44
N VAL A 5 -64.69 22.32 -45.56
CA VAL A 5 -63.72 23.31 -45.11
C VAL A 5 -62.58 22.54 -44.47
N ASN A 6 -61.48 22.41 -45.21
CA ASN A 6 -60.25 21.78 -44.77
C ASN A 6 -59.58 22.74 -43.76
N THR A 7 -60.07 22.75 -42.52
CA THR A 7 -59.47 23.50 -41.43
C THR A 7 -58.13 22.85 -41.12
N ARG A 8 -57.02 23.44 -41.59
CA ARG A 8 -55.68 23.03 -41.19
C ARG A 8 -55.61 23.08 -39.67
N ASP A 9 -55.37 21.92 -39.07
CA ASP A 9 -55.18 21.76 -37.65
C ASP A 9 -53.76 22.20 -37.25
N ILE A 10 -53.65 22.86 -36.09
CA ILE A 10 -52.36 23.26 -35.50
C ILE A 10 -51.48 22.03 -35.25
N GLU A 11 -52.08 20.90 -34.89
CA GLU A 11 -51.37 19.64 -34.68
C GLU A 11 -50.77 19.10 -35.98
N VAL A 12 -51.50 19.21 -37.10
CA VAL A 12 -51.02 18.82 -38.43
C VAL A 12 -49.88 19.73 -38.88
N ILE A 13 -49.99 21.04 -38.65
CA ILE A 13 -48.91 22.00 -38.96
C ILE A 13 -47.66 21.72 -38.11
N ALA A 14 -47.81 21.40 -36.83
CA ALA A 14 -46.69 21.02 -35.96
C ALA A 14 -45.99 19.74 -36.45
N ALA A 15 -46.76 18.74 -36.88
CA ALA A 15 -46.22 17.50 -37.48
C ALA A 15 -45.47 17.78 -38.79
N GLU A 16 -46.01 18.62 -39.68
CA GLU A 16 -45.34 19.05 -40.92
C GLU A 16 -44.00 19.76 -40.62
N ILE A 17 -43.99 20.69 -39.66
CA ILE A 17 -42.77 21.40 -39.25
C ILE A 17 -41.72 20.41 -38.72
N ASN A 18 -42.12 19.49 -37.85
CA ASN A 18 -41.21 18.49 -37.29
C ASN A 18 -40.64 17.55 -38.36
N ASN A 19 -41.46 17.16 -39.35
CA ASN A 19 -40.99 16.37 -40.49
C ASN A 19 -39.97 17.15 -41.34
N ILE A 20 -40.19 18.44 -41.62
CA ILE A 20 -39.21 19.27 -42.33
C ILE A 20 -37.89 19.36 -41.55
N LYS A 21 -37.95 19.51 -40.23
CA LYS A 21 -36.76 19.55 -39.36
C LYS A 21 -36.00 18.23 -39.41
N GLU A 22 -36.71 17.10 -39.39
CA GLU A 22 -36.15 15.76 -39.52
C GLU A 22 -35.40 15.57 -40.85
N GLN A 23 -36.09 15.81 -41.96
CA GLN A 23 -35.52 15.64 -43.31
C GLN A 23 -34.31 16.55 -43.52
N THR A 24 -34.39 17.80 -43.05
CA THR A 24 -33.27 18.75 -43.13
C THR A 24 -32.05 18.24 -42.34
N ARG A 25 -32.27 17.70 -41.13
CA ARG A 25 -31.19 17.14 -40.30
C ARG A 25 -30.47 15.99 -41.00
N ILE A 26 -31.23 15.03 -41.52
CA ILE A 26 -30.70 13.86 -42.26
C ILE A 26 -29.93 14.33 -43.50
N MET A 27 -30.51 15.23 -44.29
CA MET A 27 -29.89 15.76 -45.50
C MET A 27 -28.55 16.45 -45.20
N VAL A 28 -28.48 17.26 -44.15
CA VAL A 28 -27.24 17.96 -43.76
C VAL A 28 -26.14 16.98 -43.37
N LEU A 29 -26.46 15.93 -42.60
CA LEU A 29 -25.47 14.90 -42.24
C LEU A 29 -24.97 14.15 -43.47
N ASN A 30 -25.87 13.72 -44.35
CA ASN A 30 -25.52 12.99 -45.57
C ASN A 30 -24.64 13.82 -46.51
N ASN A 31 -25.00 15.08 -46.73
CA ASN A 31 -24.18 15.99 -47.53
C ASN A 31 -22.82 16.25 -46.88
N SER A 32 -22.76 16.32 -45.55
CA SER A 32 -21.50 16.48 -44.82
C SER A 32 -20.56 15.29 -45.04
N ILE A 33 -21.09 14.06 -45.07
CA ILE A 33 -20.33 12.84 -45.38
C ILE A 33 -19.81 12.87 -46.82
N GLU A 34 -20.65 13.21 -47.82
CA GLU A 34 -20.21 13.26 -49.21
C GLU A 34 -19.15 14.36 -49.43
N ILE A 35 -19.30 15.53 -48.78
CA ILE A 35 -18.26 16.56 -48.79
C ILE A 35 -16.97 16.00 -48.19
N GLY A 36 -17.04 15.29 -47.06
CA GLY A 36 -15.90 14.60 -46.45
C GLY A 36 -15.20 13.65 -47.43
N ARG A 37 -15.95 12.84 -48.17
CA ARG A 37 -15.44 11.95 -49.21
C ARG A 37 -14.65 12.71 -50.30
N ARG A 38 -15.22 13.81 -50.82
CA ARG A 38 -14.54 14.64 -51.82
C ARG A 38 -13.31 15.35 -51.27
N LEU A 39 -13.33 15.72 -49.99
CA LEU A 39 -12.16 16.32 -49.33
C LEU A 39 -11.02 15.30 -49.18
N VAL A 40 -11.32 14.04 -48.84
CA VAL A 40 -10.33 12.94 -48.83
C VAL A 40 -9.75 12.72 -50.22
N GLU A 41 -10.60 12.68 -51.26
CA GLU A 41 -10.17 12.56 -52.66
C GLU A 41 -9.26 13.72 -53.08
N ALA A 42 -9.69 14.97 -52.85
CA ALA A 42 -8.90 16.16 -53.17
C ALA A 42 -7.55 16.19 -52.44
N LYS A 43 -7.52 15.82 -51.15
CA LYS A 43 -6.29 15.78 -50.35
C LYS A 43 -5.26 14.77 -50.87
N SER A 44 -5.70 13.71 -51.56
CA SER A 44 -4.80 12.72 -52.17
C SER A 44 -4.08 13.23 -53.42
N ILE A 45 -4.60 14.29 -54.05
CA ILE A 45 -4.09 14.86 -55.31
C ILE A 45 -3.30 16.14 -55.06
N ILE A 46 -3.66 16.91 -54.03
CA ILE A 46 -3.03 18.20 -53.72
C ILE A 46 -1.61 17.99 -53.19
N GLN A 47 -0.66 18.79 -53.70
CA GLN A 47 0.74 18.75 -53.28
C GLN A 47 0.90 19.12 -51.80
N HIS A 48 1.88 18.50 -51.15
CA HIS A 48 2.20 18.78 -49.75
C HIS A 48 2.40 20.28 -49.50
N GLY A 49 1.79 20.80 -48.43
CA GLY A 49 1.87 22.21 -48.04
C GLY A 49 0.85 23.14 -48.72
N GLN A 50 0.12 22.70 -49.74
CA GLN A 50 -0.90 23.54 -50.43
C GLN A 50 -2.33 23.34 -49.91
N TRP A 51 -2.56 22.28 -49.12
CA TRP A 51 -3.88 21.90 -48.61
C TRP A 51 -4.63 23.05 -47.91
N GLY A 52 -3.98 23.75 -46.99
CA GLY A 52 -4.62 24.83 -46.22
C GLY A 52 -5.09 26.00 -47.10
N ARG A 53 -4.25 26.42 -48.05
CA ARG A 53 -4.59 27.50 -49.01
C ARG A 53 -5.74 27.09 -49.93
N TRP A 54 -5.67 25.87 -50.45
CA TRP A 54 -6.71 25.34 -51.34
C TRP A 54 -8.09 25.29 -50.65
N LEU A 55 -8.12 24.87 -49.38
CA LEU A 55 -9.37 24.86 -48.59
C LEU A 55 -10.01 26.24 -48.47
N GLU A 56 -9.21 27.27 -48.20
CA GLU A 56 -9.69 28.64 -48.03
C GLU A 56 -10.16 29.24 -49.36
N GLU A 57 -9.35 29.11 -50.42
CA GLU A 57 -9.60 29.76 -51.70
C GLU A 57 -10.64 29.03 -52.57
N SER A 58 -10.68 27.70 -52.55
CA SER A 58 -11.50 26.91 -53.50
C SER A 58 -12.84 26.47 -52.93
N VAL A 59 -12.92 26.21 -51.63
CA VAL A 59 -14.13 25.65 -50.99
C VAL A 59 -14.57 26.41 -49.72
N ASN A 60 -13.85 27.48 -49.36
CA ASN A 60 -14.13 28.34 -48.22
C ASN A 60 -14.29 27.57 -46.89
N TYR A 61 -13.38 26.61 -46.65
CA TYR A 61 -13.33 25.85 -45.41
C TYR A 61 -12.10 26.15 -44.58
N SER A 62 -12.29 26.18 -43.25
CA SER A 62 -11.17 26.06 -42.34
C SER A 62 -10.61 24.62 -42.35
N GLN A 63 -9.32 24.47 -42.04
CA GLN A 63 -8.72 23.14 -41.86
C GLN A 63 -9.46 22.28 -40.83
N ARG A 64 -9.94 22.90 -39.74
CA ARG A 64 -10.71 22.20 -38.69
C ARG A 64 -12.02 21.64 -39.24
N THR A 65 -12.77 22.45 -40.00
CA THR A 65 -14.04 22.03 -40.61
C THR A 65 -13.81 20.90 -41.62
N ALA A 66 -12.82 21.06 -42.50
CA ALA A 66 -12.48 20.05 -43.49
C ALA A 66 -12.06 18.72 -42.84
N ASN A 67 -11.21 18.77 -41.82
CA ASN A 67 -10.79 17.57 -41.09
C ASN A 67 -11.97 16.89 -40.37
N ASN A 68 -12.90 17.64 -39.78
CA ASN A 68 -14.09 17.06 -39.16
C ASN A 68 -14.97 16.36 -40.21
N LEU A 69 -15.20 16.98 -41.37
CA LEU A 69 -15.99 16.39 -42.46
C LEU A 69 -15.35 15.11 -43.00
N MET A 70 -14.04 15.13 -43.22
CA MET A 70 -13.27 13.95 -43.64
C MET A 70 -13.38 12.81 -42.61
N ARG A 71 -13.20 13.11 -41.31
CA ARG A 71 -13.32 12.11 -40.24
C ARG A 71 -14.72 11.51 -40.16
N ILE A 72 -15.77 12.31 -40.32
CA ILE A 72 -17.15 11.78 -40.36
C ILE A 72 -17.31 10.81 -41.54
N PHE A 73 -16.74 11.11 -42.70
CA PHE A 73 -16.76 10.18 -43.82
C PHE A 73 -15.96 8.90 -43.55
N GLU A 74 -14.77 8.99 -42.98
CA GLU A 74 -13.93 7.83 -42.68
C GLU A 74 -14.62 6.89 -41.66
N GLU A 75 -15.31 7.46 -40.67
CA GLU A 75 -15.88 6.75 -39.53
C GLU A 75 -17.34 6.30 -39.74
N TYR A 76 -18.12 7.08 -40.50
CA TYR A 76 -19.55 6.83 -40.71
C TYR A 76 -19.93 6.67 -42.20
N GLY A 77 -19.06 7.07 -43.14
CA GLY A 77 -19.34 7.03 -44.57
C GLY A 77 -19.17 5.66 -45.22
N SER A 78 -18.33 4.80 -44.65
CA SER A 78 -18.24 3.38 -45.04
C SER A 78 -19.56 2.61 -44.80
N ASN A 79 -20.32 3.02 -43.78
CA ASN A 79 -21.65 2.46 -43.46
C ASN A 79 -22.77 3.04 -44.34
N GLN A 80 -22.53 4.12 -45.09
CA GLN A 80 -23.53 4.76 -45.95
C GLN A 80 -23.84 3.98 -47.23
N ILE A 81 -22.96 3.06 -47.67
CA ILE A 81 -23.28 2.11 -48.75
C ILE A 81 -24.48 1.22 -48.35
N SER A 82 -24.76 1.10 -47.05
CA SER A 82 -25.90 0.37 -46.48
C SER A 82 -27.12 1.24 -46.17
N LEU A 83 -27.08 2.57 -46.36
CA LEU A 83 -28.19 3.48 -46.05
C LEU A 83 -29.42 3.27 -46.96
N PHE A 84 -29.24 2.59 -48.10
CA PHE A 84 -30.32 2.11 -48.99
C PHE A 84 -30.50 0.58 -48.94
N GLY A 85 -29.78 -0.13 -48.07
CA GLY A 85 -29.79 -1.59 -48.03
C GLY A 85 -29.09 -2.15 -46.81
N ALA A 86 -29.88 -2.40 -45.76
CA ALA A 86 -29.69 -3.38 -44.69
C ALA A 86 -28.24 -3.71 -44.24
N SER A 87 -27.76 -3.04 -43.19
CA SER A 87 -27.04 -3.55 -42.01
C SER A 87 -26.16 -2.47 -41.36
N ASN A 88 -26.40 -2.25 -40.05
CA ASN A 88 -25.55 -1.61 -39.04
C ASN A 88 -25.38 -0.08 -39.20
N SER A 89 -26.17 0.82 -38.62
CA SER A 89 -27.00 0.78 -37.42
C SER A 89 -28.07 1.89 -37.53
N GLN A 90 -29.33 1.59 -37.18
CA GLN A 90 -30.41 2.59 -37.13
C GLN A 90 -30.07 3.75 -36.17
N ALA A 91 -29.20 3.51 -35.18
CA ALA A 91 -28.85 4.47 -34.14
C ALA A 91 -28.07 5.68 -34.65
N PHE A 92 -27.40 5.60 -35.80
CA PHE A 92 -26.75 6.77 -36.42
C PHE A 92 -27.67 7.57 -37.33
N ALA A 93 -28.78 6.98 -37.79
CA ALA A 93 -29.67 7.59 -38.78
C ALA A 93 -30.35 8.86 -38.26
N ASN A 94 -30.57 8.93 -36.94
CA ASN A 94 -31.29 10.03 -36.30
C ASN A 94 -30.37 11.18 -35.84
N LEU A 95 -29.04 11.05 -35.99
CA LEU A 95 -28.08 12.04 -35.50
C LEU A 95 -27.99 13.28 -36.40
N ASN A 96 -27.70 14.44 -35.81
CA ASN A 96 -27.22 15.61 -36.55
C ASN A 96 -25.69 15.62 -36.71
N TYR A 97 -25.19 16.45 -37.63
CA TYR A 97 -23.76 16.66 -37.86
C TYR A 97 -22.96 16.94 -36.59
N SER A 98 -23.45 17.81 -35.70
CA SER A 98 -22.71 18.18 -34.49
C SER A 98 -22.68 17.05 -33.44
N GLN A 99 -23.74 16.24 -33.35
CA GLN A 99 -23.75 15.02 -32.53
C GLN A 99 -22.77 13.97 -33.10
N ALA A 100 -22.78 13.76 -34.42
CA ALA A 100 -21.85 12.84 -35.09
C ALA A 100 -20.38 13.24 -34.86
N VAL A 101 -20.06 14.54 -34.91
CA VAL A 101 -18.73 15.07 -34.56
C VAL A 101 -18.41 14.85 -33.09
N ALA A 102 -19.36 15.03 -32.17
CA ALA A 102 -19.13 14.85 -30.74
C ALA A 102 -18.79 13.38 -30.41
N LEU A 103 -19.47 12.43 -31.04
CA LEU A 103 -19.25 11.00 -30.84
C LEU A 103 -17.90 10.50 -31.36
N LEU A 104 -17.20 11.26 -32.21
CA LEU A 104 -15.81 10.96 -32.62
C LEU A 104 -14.80 11.02 -31.46
N GLY A 105 -15.23 11.45 -30.26
CA GLY A 105 -14.44 11.34 -29.03
C GLY A 105 -14.34 9.89 -28.52
N ILE A 106 -15.30 9.04 -28.87
CA ILE A 106 -15.29 7.61 -28.54
C ILE A 106 -14.55 6.88 -29.67
N PRO A 107 -13.40 6.23 -29.42
CA PRO A 107 -12.58 5.66 -30.50
C PRO A 107 -13.26 4.51 -31.25
N ASP A 108 -14.01 3.66 -30.55
CA ASP A 108 -14.60 2.46 -31.14
C ASP A 108 -16.03 2.68 -31.64
N ILE A 109 -16.36 2.13 -32.82
CA ILE A 109 -17.68 2.31 -33.45
C ILE A 109 -18.78 1.53 -32.72
N GLU A 110 -18.47 0.35 -32.19
CA GLU A 110 -19.43 -0.47 -31.44
C GLU A 110 -19.73 0.18 -30.09
N GLU A 111 -18.70 0.74 -29.43
CA GLU A 111 -18.87 1.54 -28.21
C GLU A 111 -19.69 2.81 -28.48
N ARG A 112 -19.50 3.48 -29.63
CA ARG A 112 -20.34 4.62 -30.04
C ARG A 112 -21.81 4.20 -30.18
N GLU A 113 -22.10 3.07 -30.82
CA GLU A 113 -23.47 2.57 -30.96
C GLU A 113 -24.13 2.25 -29.63
N ALA A 114 -23.41 1.55 -28.75
CA ALA A 114 -23.87 1.25 -27.40
C ALA A 114 -24.14 2.56 -26.63
N PHE A 115 -23.22 3.53 -26.72
CA PHE A 115 -23.36 4.82 -26.07
C PHE A 115 -24.60 5.60 -26.55
N ILE A 116 -24.90 5.58 -27.86
CA ILE A 116 -26.10 6.22 -28.42
C ILE A 116 -27.37 5.62 -27.82
N LYS A 117 -27.45 4.29 -27.73
CA LYS A 117 -28.63 3.56 -27.20
C LYS A 117 -28.78 3.73 -25.70
N GLU A 118 -27.68 3.65 -24.94
CA GLU A 118 -27.70 3.71 -23.47
C GLU A 118 -28.00 5.13 -22.95
N ASN A 119 -27.54 6.16 -23.65
CA ASN A 119 -27.64 7.55 -23.21
C ASN A 119 -28.72 8.34 -23.97
N ASN A 120 -29.49 7.69 -24.85
CA ASN A 120 -30.47 8.35 -25.74
C ASN A 120 -29.88 9.58 -26.44
N ALA A 121 -28.71 9.41 -27.08
CA ALA A 121 -27.94 10.52 -27.65
C ALA A 121 -28.69 11.30 -28.75
N GLU A 122 -29.74 10.69 -29.33
CA GLU A 122 -30.61 11.28 -30.34
C GLU A 122 -31.38 12.50 -29.79
N ASP A 123 -31.85 12.42 -28.54
CA ASP A 123 -32.64 13.47 -27.87
C ASP A 123 -31.76 14.52 -27.18
N MET A 124 -30.48 14.22 -26.98
CA MET A 124 -29.52 15.12 -26.32
C MET A 124 -29.04 16.22 -27.26
N SER A 125 -28.87 17.44 -26.75
CA SER A 125 -28.16 18.47 -27.49
C SER A 125 -26.68 18.10 -27.66
N SER A 126 -26.05 18.59 -28.73
CA SER A 126 -24.62 18.33 -28.98
C SER A 126 -23.71 18.81 -27.83
N ARG A 127 -24.15 19.79 -27.03
CA ARG A 127 -23.41 20.27 -25.85
C ARG A 127 -23.53 19.31 -24.68
N GLU A 128 -24.72 18.79 -24.42
CA GLU A 128 -24.94 17.80 -23.35
C GLU A 128 -24.20 16.50 -23.70
N LEU A 129 -24.26 16.07 -24.96
CA LEU A 129 -23.53 14.89 -25.44
C LEU A 129 -22.02 15.01 -25.20
N GLN A 130 -21.44 16.18 -25.48
CA GLN A 130 -20.03 16.46 -25.20
C GLN A 130 -19.71 16.45 -23.70
N GLN A 131 -20.63 16.89 -22.84
CA GLN A 131 -20.44 16.85 -21.39
C GLN A 131 -20.47 15.41 -20.87
N VAL A 132 -21.40 14.58 -21.34
CA VAL A 132 -21.48 13.17 -20.95
C VAL A 132 -20.23 12.40 -21.38
N ILE A 133 -19.76 12.59 -22.62
CA ILE A 133 -18.53 11.95 -23.10
C ILE A 133 -17.33 12.35 -22.23
N LYS A 134 -17.17 13.66 -21.94
CA LYS A 134 -16.08 14.14 -21.08
C LYS A 134 -16.18 13.61 -19.64
N ALA A 135 -17.40 13.50 -19.10
CA ALA A 135 -17.61 12.96 -17.77
C ALA A 135 -17.25 11.47 -17.72
N LYS A 136 -17.63 10.69 -18.73
CA LYS A 136 -17.26 9.27 -18.88
C LYS A 136 -15.76 9.09 -19.00
N GLU A 137 -15.09 9.87 -19.86
CA GLU A 137 -13.63 9.83 -20.02
C GLU A 137 -12.90 10.16 -18.71
N LYS A 138 -13.38 11.16 -17.97
CA LYS A 138 -12.81 11.54 -16.68
C LYS A 138 -13.00 10.42 -15.64
N ALA A 139 -14.20 9.86 -15.56
CA ALA A 139 -14.50 8.76 -14.66
C ALA A 139 -13.65 7.51 -14.96
N GLU A 140 -13.45 7.17 -16.24
CA GLU A 140 -12.61 6.02 -16.62
C GLU A 140 -11.14 6.26 -16.28
N LYS A 141 -10.62 7.48 -16.47
CA LYS A 141 -9.25 7.84 -16.03
C LYS A 141 -9.09 7.74 -14.51
N GLU A 142 -10.02 8.30 -13.75
CA GLU A 142 -9.99 8.22 -12.28
C GLU A 142 -10.06 6.77 -11.79
N LYS A 143 -10.88 5.93 -12.45
CA LYS A 143 -10.98 4.50 -12.17
C LYS A 143 -9.69 3.77 -12.51
N GLU A 144 -9.06 4.03 -13.65
CA GLU A 144 -7.76 3.44 -14.01
C GLU A 144 -6.66 3.83 -13.01
N GLU A 145 -6.59 5.10 -12.61
CA GLU A 145 -5.65 5.59 -11.59
C GLU A 145 -5.89 4.92 -10.24
N ALA A 146 -7.15 4.79 -9.83
CA ALA A 146 -7.53 4.08 -8.60
C ALA A 146 -7.14 2.59 -8.65
N LEU A 147 -7.32 1.93 -9.79
CA LEU A 147 -6.93 0.52 -9.98
C LEU A 147 -5.42 0.32 -9.92
N LYS A 148 -4.64 1.23 -10.54
CA LYS A 148 -3.17 1.22 -10.46
C LYS A 148 -2.70 1.39 -9.01
N LEU A 149 -3.27 2.38 -8.31
CA LEU A 149 -2.95 2.63 -6.90
C LEU A 149 -3.31 1.45 -6.00
N ALA A 150 -4.46 0.81 -6.23
CA ALA A 150 -4.87 -0.39 -5.49
C ALA A 150 -3.93 -1.58 -5.74
N ALA A 151 -3.47 -1.77 -6.98
CA ALA A 151 -2.50 -2.81 -7.32
C ALA A 151 -1.14 -2.57 -6.65
N GLU A 152 -0.64 -1.33 -6.66
CA GLU A 152 0.60 -0.94 -5.98
C GLU A 152 0.51 -1.14 -4.46
N LEU A 153 -0.60 -0.74 -3.84
CA LEU A 153 -0.85 -0.96 -2.41
C LEU A 153 -0.87 -2.44 -2.05
N LYS A 154 -1.46 -3.30 -2.91
CA LYS A 154 -1.49 -4.75 -2.70
C LYS A 154 -0.09 -5.37 -2.75
N ILE A 155 0.75 -4.94 -3.71
CA ILE A 155 2.14 -5.38 -3.81
C ILE A 155 2.93 -4.96 -2.57
N LYS A 156 2.81 -3.68 -2.17
CA LYS A 156 3.49 -3.15 -1.00
C LYS A 156 3.05 -3.84 0.29
N SER A 157 1.76 -4.14 0.43
CA SER A 157 1.24 -4.90 1.57
C SER A 157 1.83 -6.30 1.64
N LYS A 158 1.97 -6.98 0.50
CA LYS A 158 2.57 -8.32 0.45
C LYS A 158 4.05 -8.29 0.83
N GLN A 159 4.81 -7.31 0.32
CA GLN A 159 6.21 -7.12 0.68
C GLN A 159 6.39 -6.84 2.17
N MET A 160 5.53 -6.01 2.76
CA MET A 160 5.55 -5.75 4.20
C MET A 160 5.24 -7.00 5.04
N GLU A 161 4.32 -7.87 4.57
CA GLU A 161 4.02 -9.13 5.25
C GLU A 161 5.19 -10.11 5.17
N GLU A 162 5.86 -10.19 4.01
CA GLU A 162 7.07 -11.00 3.82
C GLU A 162 8.22 -10.51 4.71
N GLU A 163 8.47 -9.19 4.77
CA GLU A 163 9.48 -8.58 5.65
C GLU A 163 9.15 -8.78 7.13
N LYS A 164 7.87 -8.73 7.51
CA LYS A 164 7.44 -9.04 8.87
C LYS A 164 7.74 -10.50 9.23
N ALA A 165 7.44 -11.44 8.33
CA ALA A 165 7.68 -12.85 8.55
C ALA A 165 9.18 -13.19 8.69
N THR A 166 10.06 -12.54 7.92
CA THR A 166 11.51 -12.72 8.08
C THR A 166 12.00 -12.17 9.41
N LEU A 167 11.55 -10.97 9.81
CA LEU A 167 11.88 -10.39 11.10
C LEU A 167 11.41 -11.23 12.28
N GLU A 168 10.20 -11.81 12.21
CA GLU A 168 9.69 -12.72 13.24
C GLU A 168 10.53 -14.01 13.35
N SER A 169 10.99 -14.55 12.22
CA SER A 169 11.91 -15.69 12.22
C SER A 169 13.26 -15.35 12.87
N ASP A 170 13.83 -14.19 12.54
CA ASP A 170 15.11 -13.74 13.11
C ASP A 170 15.01 -13.50 14.63
N ILE A 171 13.91 -12.90 15.08
CA ILE A 171 13.60 -12.75 16.51
C ILE A 171 13.58 -14.12 17.19
N ARG A 172 12.89 -15.10 16.60
CA ARG A 172 12.77 -16.45 17.17
C ARG A 172 14.13 -17.14 17.30
N ILE A 173 14.98 -17.07 16.28
CA ILE A 173 16.32 -17.67 16.30
C ILE A 173 17.18 -17.00 17.40
N LYS A 174 17.15 -15.67 17.48
CA LYS A 174 17.89 -14.92 18.50
C LYS A 174 17.39 -15.20 19.92
N GLU A 175 16.10 -15.41 20.11
CA GLU A 175 15.54 -15.79 21.42
C GLU A 175 15.98 -17.19 21.85
N GLU A 176 16.04 -18.13 20.91
CA GLU A 176 16.51 -19.49 21.18
C GLU A 176 18.01 -19.52 21.52
N SER A 177 18.85 -18.78 20.78
CA SER A 177 20.27 -18.67 21.10
C SER A 177 20.52 -17.98 22.45
N LEU A 178 19.76 -16.91 22.73
CA LEU A 178 19.78 -16.20 24.00
C LEU A 178 19.44 -17.13 25.17
N LYS A 179 18.42 -17.98 25.00
CA LYS A 179 18.01 -18.95 26.01
C LYS A 179 19.11 -19.99 26.26
N LEU A 180 19.67 -20.57 25.20
CA LEU A 180 20.74 -21.56 25.32
C LEU A 180 21.99 -20.98 26.00
N SER A 181 22.36 -19.75 25.67
CA SER A 181 23.51 -19.10 26.29
C SER A 181 23.26 -18.78 27.78
N LYS A 182 22.05 -18.34 28.16
CA LYS A 182 21.65 -18.19 29.57
C LYS A 182 21.73 -19.52 30.34
N GLU A 183 21.20 -20.61 29.78
CA GLU A 183 21.29 -21.94 30.39
C GLU A 183 22.74 -22.43 30.57
N ASN A 184 23.63 -22.11 29.63
CA ASN A 184 25.04 -22.47 29.74
C ASN A 184 25.76 -21.66 30.82
N ILE A 185 25.45 -20.36 30.94
CA ILE A 185 25.98 -19.48 32.00
C ILE A 185 25.56 -20.01 33.38
N ASP A 186 24.29 -20.37 33.55
CA ASP A 186 23.78 -20.92 34.82
C ASP A 186 24.51 -22.22 35.20
N LYS A 187 24.70 -23.14 34.24
CA LYS A 187 25.43 -24.40 34.47
C LYS A 187 26.91 -24.18 34.84
N LEU A 188 27.56 -23.19 34.22
CA LEU A 188 28.94 -22.82 34.52
C LEU A 188 29.05 -22.23 35.94
N GLN A 189 28.14 -21.34 36.32
CA GLN A 189 28.07 -20.78 37.66
C GLN A 189 27.86 -21.87 38.72
N ASP A 190 26.91 -22.79 38.49
CA ASP A 190 26.66 -23.93 39.38
C ASP A 190 27.90 -24.82 39.57
N THR A 191 28.69 -24.99 38.50
CA THR A 191 29.90 -25.83 38.53
C THR A 191 31.01 -25.14 39.32
N LEU A 192 31.24 -23.84 39.08
CA LEU A 192 32.22 -23.05 39.82
C LEU A 192 31.87 -22.94 41.31
N GLU A 193 30.60 -22.78 41.65
CA GLU A 193 30.15 -22.76 43.06
C GLU A 193 30.38 -24.12 43.74
N ARG A 194 30.10 -25.24 43.05
CA ARG A 194 30.39 -26.58 43.56
C ARG A 194 31.87 -26.82 43.80
N GLU A 195 32.74 -26.40 42.87
CA GLU A 195 34.19 -26.50 43.04
C GLU A 195 34.70 -25.66 44.21
N ARG A 196 34.15 -24.44 44.35
CA ARG A 196 34.49 -23.54 45.45
C ARG A 196 34.06 -24.08 46.81
N GLU A 197 32.87 -24.65 46.92
CA GLU A 197 32.42 -25.31 48.15
C GLU A 197 33.25 -26.57 48.47
N GLY A 198 33.61 -27.36 47.45
CA GLY A 198 34.55 -28.47 47.61
C GLY A 198 35.90 -28.03 48.18
N ALA A 199 36.49 -26.97 47.62
CA ALA A 199 37.75 -26.40 48.11
C ALA A 199 37.62 -25.86 49.55
N LYS A 200 36.50 -25.20 49.90
CA LYS A 200 36.23 -24.76 51.29
C LYS A 200 36.17 -25.93 52.27
N LEU A 201 35.52 -27.03 51.89
CA LEU A 201 35.43 -28.22 52.74
C LEU A 201 36.82 -28.82 53.01
N GLU A 202 37.68 -28.91 51.98
CA GLU A 202 39.05 -29.40 52.16
C GLU A 202 39.91 -28.44 52.99
N ALA A 203 39.84 -27.12 52.76
CA ALA A 203 40.52 -26.13 53.59
C ALA A 203 40.11 -26.25 55.07
N ASN A 204 38.81 -26.42 55.36
CA ASN A 204 38.31 -26.62 56.72
C ASN A 204 38.83 -27.91 57.38
N LYS A 205 38.94 -29.01 56.63
CA LYS A 205 39.53 -30.26 57.14
C LYS A 205 41.01 -30.04 57.48
N LEU A 206 41.77 -29.41 56.60
CA LEU A 206 43.19 -29.09 56.83
C LEU A 206 43.37 -28.19 58.05
N ASN A 207 42.54 -27.15 58.21
CA ASN A 207 42.58 -26.26 59.37
C ASN A 207 42.38 -27.02 60.69
N LYS A 208 41.44 -27.97 60.72
CA LYS A 208 41.23 -28.84 61.88
C LYS A 208 42.46 -29.70 62.19
N SER A 209 43.04 -30.35 61.18
CA SER A 209 44.27 -31.13 61.34
C SER A 209 45.46 -30.27 61.79
N ILE A 210 45.62 -29.07 61.24
CA ILE A 210 46.65 -28.09 61.66
C ILE A 210 46.48 -27.71 63.13
N LYS A 211 45.24 -27.53 63.60
CA LYS A 211 44.95 -27.24 65.00
C LYS A 211 45.33 -28.40 65.93
N ASP A 212 45.06 -29.63 65.51
CA ASP A 212 45.41 -30.84 66.25
C ASP A 212 46.93 -31.05 66.30
N ILE A 213 47.64 -30.87 65.18
CA ILE A 213 49.12 -30.93 65.11
C ILE A 213 49.75 -29.83 65.96
N LYS A 214 49.22 -28.60 65.94
CA LYS A 214 49.68 -27.51 66.83
C LYS A 214 49.54 -27.86 68.32
N LYS A 215 48.48 -28.59 68.69
CA LYS A 215 48.27 -29.07 70.06
C LYS A 215 49.32 -30.11 70.43
N GLN A 216 49.56 -31.09 69.57
CA GLN A 216 50.60 -32.12 69.76
C GLN A 216 52.01 -31.51 69.84
N LEU A 217 52.32 -30.50 69.01
CA LEU A 217 53.57 -29.75 69.08
C LEU A 217 53.78 -29.06 70.44
N LYS A 218 52.71 -28.53 71.04
CA LYS A 218 52.77 -27.89 72.37
C LYS A 218 53.04 -28.92 73.47
N GLU A 219 52.44 -30.10 73.36
CA GLU A 219 52.66 -31.22 74.29
C GLU A 219 54.08 -31.79 74.15
N ALA A 220 54.58 -31.99 72.93
CA ALA A 220 55.94 -32.46 72.65
C ALA A 220 57.01 -31.47 73.15
N LYS A 221 56.78 -30.15 72.98
CA LYS A 221 57.64 -29.08 73.53
C LYS A 221 57.68 -29.06 75.07
N GLY A 222 56.61 -29.48 75.73
CA GLY A 222 56.57 -29.63 77.20
C GLY A 222 57.35 -30.85 77.70
N ASN A 223 57.51 -31.88 76.86
CA ASN A 223 58.16 -33.15 77.19
C ASN A 223 59.62 -33.25 76.75
N GLY A 224 60.15 -32.26 76.02
CA GLY A 224 61.58 -32.17 75.64
C GLY A 224 62.03 -33.19 74.59
N ASN A 225 61.13 -33.65 73.71
CA ASN A 225 61.45 -34.62 72.66
C ASN A 225 61.73 -33.93 71.31
N ASP A 226 62.97 -33.51 71.10
CA ASP A 226 63.37 -32.65 69.96
C ASP A 226 63.13 -33.30 68.58
N GLU A 227 63.28 -34.64 68.44
CA GLU A 227 63.02 -35.33 67.17
C GLU A 227 61.53 -35.31 66.76
N GLU A 228 60.63 -35.44 67.74
CA GLU A 228 59.18 -35.41 67.50
C GLU A 228 58.69 -33.99 67.18
N ILE A 229 59.33 -32.98 67.78
CA ILE A 229 59.08 -31.57 67.47
C ILE A 229 59.43 -31.29 66.01
N ASP A 230 60.60 -31.72 65.54
CA ASP A 230 61.03 -31.48 64.16
C ASP A 230 60.11 -32.16 63.13
N ARG A 231 59.66 -33.40 63.40
CA ARG A 231 58.70 -34.12 62.54
C ARG A 231 57.35 -33.41 62.47
N LEU A 232 56.75 -33.09 63.62
CA LEU A 232 55.46 -32.42 63.67
C LEU A 232 55.53 -31.00 63.08
N GLN A 233 56.68 -30.32 63.18
CA GLN A 233 56.85 -29.00 62.62
C GLN A 233 57.02 -29.04 61.08
N ALA A 234 57.67 -30.07 60.54
CA ALA A 234 57.70 -30.33 59.10
C ALA A 234 56.30 -30.69 58.54
N GLU A 235 55.54 -31.53 59.25
CA GLU A 235 54.17 -31.89 58.86
C GLU A 235 53.22 -30.69 58.95
N LEU A 236 53.36 -29.86 59.99
CA LEU A 236 52.63 -28.62 60.15
C LEU A 236 52.89 -27.66 58.98
N ASN A 237 54.16 -27.42 58.64
CA ASN A 237 54.52 -26.55 57.52
C ASN A 237 53.94 -27.06 56.19
N LYS A 238 53.98 -28.38 55.95
CA LYS A 238 53.38 -28.99 54.76
C LYS A 238 51.87 -28.75 54.70
N LYS A 239 51.16 -29.01 55.80
CA LYS A 239 49.70 -28.81 55.88
C LYS A 239 49.30 -27.34 55.77
N GLN A 240 50.08 -26.42 56.33
CA GLN A 240 49.85 -24.97 56.20
C GLN A 240 50.05 -24.48 54.77
N ASN A 241 51.03 -25.01 54.03
CA ASN A 241 51.19 -24.72 52.62
C ASN A 241 49.99 -25.23 51.81
N GLU A 242 49.56 -26.48 52.04
CA GLU A 242 48.37 -27.05 51.39
C GLU A 242 47.09 -26.24 51.71
N GLU A 243 46.91 -25.76 52.95
CA GLU A 243 45.78 -24.88 53.33
C GLU A 243 45.83 -23.54 52.58
N THR A 244 47.03 -22.96 52.45
CA THR A 244 47.22 -21.69 51.73
C THR A 244 46.88 -21.84 50.25
N ASP A 245 47.25 -22.96 49.63
CA ASP A 245 46.90 -23.25 48.23
C ASP A 245 45.38 -23.37 48.04
N TYR A 246 44.67 -24.05 48.94
CA TYR A 246 43.20 -24.11 48.89
C TYR A 246 42.54 -22.75 49.13
N LEU A 247 43.07 -21.93 50.04
CA LEU A 247 42.58 -20.56 50.25
C LEU A 247 42.77 -19.68 49.00
N ARG A 248 43.91 -19.82 48.31
CA ARG A 248 44.15 -19.14 47.03
C ARG A 248 43.15 -19.60 45.96
N GLN A 249 42.92 -20.91 45.85
CA GLN A 249 41.94 -21.45 44.90
C GLN A 249 40.51 -20.96 45.20
N ILE A 250 40.10 -20.88 46.47
CA ILE A 250 38.79 -20.33 46.87
C ILE A 250 38.66 -18.85 46.48
N GLN A 251 39.73 -18.08 46.63
CA GLN A 251 39.77 -16.68 46.23
C GLN A 251 39.66 -16.54 44.70
N GLU A 252 40.47 -17.28 43.93
CA GLU A 252 40.45 -17.27 42.47
C GLU A 252 39.07 -17.70 41.91
N LEU A 253 38.46 -18.74 42.47
CA LEU A 253 37.09 -19.17 42.10
C LEU A 253 36.04 -18.11 42.50
N GLY A 254 36.24 -17.42 43.63
CA GLY A 254 35.37 -16.33 44.06
C GLY A 254 35.48 -15.08 43.18
N GLU A 255 36.67 -14.79 42.66
CA GLU A 255 36.89 -13.72 41.68
C GLU A 255 36.24 -14.07 40.34
N LYS A 256 36.40 -15.31 39.84
CA LYS A 256 35.72 -15.82 38.64
C LYS A 256 34.18 -15.83 38.74
N LEU A 257 33.63 -15.91 39.95
CA LEU A 257 32.17 -15.80 40.20
C LEU A 257 31.71 -14.33 40.31
N LYS A 258 32.59 -13.40 40.73
CA LYS A 258 32.30 -11.97 40.89
C LYS A 258 32.49 -11.18 39.61
N GLU A 259 33.50 -11.52 38.83
CA GLU A 259 33.56 -11.13 37.44
C GLU A 259 32.35 -11.81 36.78
N LYS A 260 31.26 -11.05 36.57
CA LYS A 260 30.24 -11.45 35.57
C LYS A 260 31.00 -11.97 34.35
N PRO A 261 30.59 -13.07 33.70
CA PRO A 261 31.44 -13.72 32.70
C PRO A 261 31.78 -12.74 31.59
N VAL A 262 32.97 -12.17 31.69
CA VAL A 262 33.62 -11.29 30.73
C VAL A 262 34.95 -11.98 30.49
N ASP A 263 35.16 -12.33 29.23
CA ASP A 263 36.40 -12.86 28.67
C ASP A 263 36.80 -14.29 29.04
N VAL A 264 36.07 -15.26 28.47
CA VAL A 264 36.69 -16.50 27.98
C VAL A 264 36.29 -16.67 26.51
N GLU A 265 37.28 -16.62 25.63
CA GLU A 265 37.31 -16.52 24.16
C GLU A 265 36.51 -17.55 23.33
N THR A 266 35.47 -18.23 23.82
CA THR A 266 34.78 -19.26 23.00
C THR A 266 33.34 -19.61 23.36
N ILE A 267 32.57 -18.70 23.96
CA ILE A 267 31.11 -18.84 24.03
C ILE A 267 30.51 -17.48 23.72
N GLU A 268 29.72 -17.41 22.64
CA GLU A 268 28.98 -16.22 22.24
C GLU A 268 28.28 -15.63 23.46
N LYS A 269 28.76 -14.44 23.86
CA LYS A 269 28.08 -13.47 24.71
C LYS A 269 26.59 -13.61 24.47
N VAL A 270 25.77 -13.64 25.51
CA VAL A 270 24.50 -12.91 25.44
C VAL A 270 24.91 -11.45 25.46
N PRO A 271 25.09 -10.78 24.31
CA PRO A 271 25.52 -9.41 24.34
C PRO A 271 24.28 -8.61 24.73
N GLU A 272 24.46 -7.64 25.61
CA GLU A 272 23.48 -6.57 25.84
C GLU A 272 23.03 -5.95 24.50
N GLU A 273 23.87 -6.05 23.46
CA GLU A 273 23.61 -5.78 22.05
C GLU A 273 22.46 -6.63 21.45
N VAL A 274 22.39 -7.94 21.70
CA VAL A 274 21.31 -8.81 21.18
C VAL A 274 19.99 -8.57 21.91
N GLU A 275 20.01 -8.32 23.22
CA GLU A 275 18.80 -7.90 23.94
C GLU A 275 18.30 -6.53 23.47
N ASN A 276 19.20 -5.58 23.22
CA ASN A 276 18.86 -4.28 22.65
C ASN A 276 18.39 -4.37 21.19
N GLU A 277 18.98 -5.25 20.38
CA GLU A 277 18.51 -5.53 19.02
C GLU A 277 17.14 -6.20 19.00
N LEU A 278 16.90 -7.20 19.86
CA LEU A 278 15.59 -7.83 20.02
C LEU A 278 14.55 -6.79 20.44
N LYS A 279 14.89 -5.88 21.35
CA LYS A 279 14.01 -4.78 21.75
C LYS A 279 13.70 -3.85 20.58
N LYS A 280 14.71 -3.42 19.81
CA LYS A 280 14.53 -2.57 18.61
C LYS A 280 13.71 -3.27 17.52
N LEU A 281 13.91 -4.56 17.31
CA LEU A 281 13.17 -5.36 16.35
C LEU A 281 11.70 -5.52 16.77
N ARG A 282 11.45 -5.78 18.06
CA ARG A 282 10.09 -5.83 18.64
C ARG A 282 9.38 -4.49 18.54
N GLU A 283 10.07 -3.38 18.82
CA GLU A 283 9.53 -2.03 18.64
C GLU A 283 9.18 -1.75 17.18
N LYS A 284 10.05 -2.11 16.21
CA LYS A 284 9.75 -1.95 14.78
C LYS A 284 8.54 -2.76 14.30
N VAL A 285 8.43 -4.03 14.69
CA VAL A 285 7.29 -4.89 14.32
C VAL A 285 5.99 -4.33 14.92
N ASN A 286 6.03 -3.92 16.18
CA ASN A 286 4.85 -3.34 16.85
C ASN A 286 4.46 -1.97 16.26
N LEU A 287 5.43 -1.11 15.93
CA LEU A 287 5.16 0.16 15.25
C LEU A 287 4.54 -0.10 13.87
N GLY A 288 5.05 -1.08 13.12
CA GLY A 288 4.52 -1.48 11.82
C GLY A 288 3.06 -1.95 11.90
N GLU A 289 2.74 -2.78 12.90
CA GLU A 289 1.36 -3.24 13.13
C GLU A 289 0.42 -2.09 13.52
N THR A 290 0.87 -1.20 14.42
CA THR A 290 0.09 -0.06 14.87
C THR A 290 -0.11 0.97 13.75
N THR A 291 0.91 1.18 12.92
CA THR A 291 0.85 2.06 11.74
C THR A 291 -0.07 1.51 10.67
N SER A 292 -0.02 0.19 10.41
CA SER A 292 -0.93 -0.47 9.46
C SER A 292 -2.38 -0.42 9.96
N LYS A 293 -2.62 -0.67 11.25
CA LYS A 293 -3.95 -0.50 11.87
C LYS A 293 -4.46 0.94 11.77
N PHE A 294 -3.58 1.93 12.00
CA PHE A 294 -3.93 3.34 11.81
C PHE A 294 -4.33 3.61 10.35
N LYS A 295 -3.51 3.18 9.39
CA LYS A 295 -3.76 3.44 7.96
C LYS A 295 -5.09 2.85 7.49
N VAL A 296 -5.41 1.61 7.86
CA VAL A 296 -6.69 0.99 7.54
C VAL A 296 -7.87 1.76 8.12
N ASN A 297 -7.80 2.12 9.42
CA ASN A 297 -8.87 2.89 10.06
C ASN A 297 -9.02 4.29 9.47
N PHE A 298 -7.91 4.93 9.09
CA PHE A 298 -7.90 6.24 8.45
C PHE A 298 -8.53 6.19 7.05
N ASP A 299 -8.17 5.21 6.23
CA ASP A 299 -8.74 5.04 4.89
C ASP A 299 -10.25 4.76 4.95
N ILE A 300 -10.71 3.97 5.92
CA ILE A 300 -12.14 3.74 6.19
C ILE A 300 -12.84 5.04 6.58
N LEU A 301 -12.23 5.85 7.45
CA LEU A 301 -12.79 7.13 7.88
C LEU A 301 -12.94 8.10 6.70
N VAL A 302 -11.91 8.21 5.84
CA VAL A 302 -11.93 9.04 4.63
C VAL A 302 -13.02 8.60 3.68
N LYS A 303 -13.14 7.28 3.43
CA LYS A 303 -14.20 6.74 2.57
C LYS A 303 -15.59 7.10 3.11
N ASN A 304 -15.86 6.81 4.38
CA ASN A 304 -17.16 7.08 4.99
C ASN A 304 -17.49 8.59 4.99
N PHE A 305 -16.49 9.45 5.15
CA PHE A 305 -16.67 10.89 5.06
C PHE A 305 -17.05 11.33 3.63
N ASN A 306 -16.40 10.79 2.61
CA ASN A 306 -16.73 11.08 1.21
C ASN A 306 -18.14 10.59 0.85
N ASP A 307 -18.52 9.39 1.30
CA ASP A 307 -19.87 8.85 1.10
C ASP A 307 -20.93 9.74 1.78
N LEU A 308 -20.66 10.22 3.00
CA LEU A 308 -21.51 11.17 3.71
C LEU A 308 -21.62 12.51 2.97
N PHE A 309 -20.51 13.00 2.41
CA PHE A 309 -20.48 14.24 1.65
C PHE A 309 -21.26 14.12 0.32
N SER A 310 -21.13 13.01 -0.40
CA SER A 310 -21.94 12.74 -1.62
C SER A 310 -23.43 12.73 -1.28
N THR A 311 -23.79 12.01 -0.22
CA THR A 311 -25.19 11.95 0.25
C THR A 311 -25.73 13.34 0.59
N LEU A 312 -24.93 14.17 1.26
CA LEU A 312 -25.27 15.57 1.56
C LEU A 312 -25.43 16.43 0.30
N SER A 313 -24.69 16.13 -0.76
CA SER A 313 -24.71 16.87 -2.02
C SER A 313 -25.98 16.59 -2.83
N GLU A 314 -26.53 15.38 -2.68
CA GLU A 314 -27.73 14.89 -3.37
C GLU A 314 -29.05 15.25 -2.65
N MET A 315 -28.97 15.76 -1.42
CA MET A 315 -30.15 16.13 -0.63
C MET A 315 -30.79 17.45 -1.07
N PRO A 316 -32.12 17.60 -0.92
CA PRO A 316 -32.82 18.88 -1.13
C PRO A 316 -32.31 19.99 -0.20
N GLU A 317 -32.25 21.22 -0.70
CA GLU A 317 -31.63 22.35 0.00
C GLU A 317 -32.31 22.69 1.33
N GLU A 318 -33.61 22.40 1.46
CA GLU A 318 -34.43 22.58 2.67
C GLU A 318 -33.97 21.72 3.86
N VAL A 319 -33.36 20.57 3.61
CA VAL A 319 -32.88 19.64 4.64
C VAL A 319 -31.35 19.60 4.74
N LYS A 320 -30.66 19.90 3.64
CA LYS A 320 -29.20 19.88 3.54
C LYS A 320 -28.51 20.75 4.57
N GLU A 321 -29.02 21.95 4.82
CA GLU A 321 -28.41 22.88 5.78
C GLU A 321 -28.36 22.30 7.20
N LYS A 322 -29.45 21.66 7.64
CA LYS A 322 -29.54 20.99 8.94
C LYS A 322 -28.52 19.86 9.08
N TYR A 323 -28.41 18.99 8.08
CA TYR A 323 -27.45 17.88 8.12
C TYR A 323 -26.00 18.36 7.98
N SER A 324 -25.75 19.44 7.23
CA SER A 324 -24.43 20.07 7.15
C SER A 324 -23.97 20.61 8.51
N ILE A 325 -24.85 21.26 9.26
CA ILE A 325 -24.57 21.75 10.62
C ILE A 325 -24.26 20.58 11.57
N ALA A 326 -25.01 19.48 11.47
CA ALA A 326 -24.77 18.28 12.28
C ALA A 326 -23.41 17.65 11.97
N THR A 327 -23.06 17.51 10.69
CA THR A 327 -21.75 16.99 10.27
C THR A 327 -20.61 17.90 10.73
N LYS A 328 -20.73 19.23 10.59
CA LYS A 328 -19.74 20.17 11.11
C LYS A 328 -19.54 20.06 12.63
N THR A 329 -20.64 19.91 13.37
CA THR A 329 -20.61 19.73 14.82
C THR A 329 -19.89 18.43 15.22
N LEU A 330 -20.11 17.34 14.47
CA LEU A 330 -19.40 16.08 14.68
C LEU A 330 -17.89 16.24 14.45
N ILE A 331 -17.49 16.92 13.36
CA ILE A 331 -16.08 17.19 13.07
C ILE A 331 -15.44 18.01 14.19
N SER A 332 -16.09 19.08 14.67
CA SER A 332 -15.56 19.87 15.80
C SER A 332 -15.38 19.03 17.06
N LYS A 333 -16.34 18.16 17.40
CA LYS A 333 -16.20 17.22 18.53
C LYS A 333 -15.09 16.20 18.34
N MET A 334 -14.84 15.76 17.11
CA MET A 334 -13.70 14.88 16.80
C MET A 334 -12.39 15.63 16.94
N GLN A 335 -12.34 16.89 16.51
CA GLN A 335 -11.16 17.75 16.63
C GLN A 335 -10.81 18.08 18.09
N GLU A 336 -11.78 18.17 19.00
CA GLU A 336 -11.54 18.32 20.43
C GLU A 336 -10.92 17.08 21.10
N ARG A 337 -11.03 15.91 20.47
CA ARG A 337 -10.54 14.62 21.00
C ARG A 337 -9.17 14.20 20.45
N LEU A 338 -8.72 14.84 19.38
CA LEU A 338 -7.38 14.68 18.80
C LEU A 338 -6.46 15.75 19.39
#